data_AF-A0A836QNZ1-F1
#
_entry.id   AF-A0A836QNZ1-F1
#
_cell.length_a   1.000
_cell.length_b   1.000
_cell.length_c   1.000
_cell.angle_alpha   90.00
_cell.angle_beta   90.00
_cell.angle_gamma   90.00
#
_symmetry.space_group_name_H-M   'P 1'
#
loop_
_entity.id
_entity.type
_entity.pdbx_description
1 polymer ?
#
loop_
_entity_poly.entity_id
_entity_poly.type
_entity_poly.pdbx_seq_one_letter_code
_entity_poly.pdbx_strand_id
1 'polypeptide(L)'
;MAANGPIHGEEFIDDLRSPVAAKVNQLPPERHRELSQIDTWRAIAAVVGTMSTLIGTIAIALLVWNPIFVVIAIIIIGTRQHALIVLAHDATHYRLFKPRWLNDLIGRMCGMVSGVSMCSYRVIHRLHHNHLYQDQDPDIPLHGGYPRGRTYLAKKLLRDLCGFTAWKTYAYFFGAPSINTTSNQSSRPLDDTSSRLRQSARHDRYLVAGFHLTALTAALAI
;
A
#
# COMPACT_ATOMS: atom_id res chain seq x y z
N MET A 1 30.84 2.69 19.19
CA MET A 1 31.04 2.53 17.73
C MET A 1 30.52 1.16 17.34
N ALA A 2 29.28 1.07 16.85
CA ALA A 2 28.72 -0.17 16.35
C ALA A 2 28.79 -0.14 14.81
N ALA A 3 29.62 -1.00 14.24
CA ALA A 3 29.64 -1.28 12.82
C ALA A 3 28.37 -2.04 12.45
N ASN A 4 27.31 -1.34 12.03
CA ASN A 4 26.12 -1.98 11.50
C ASN A 4 26.04 -1.68 10.02
N GLY A 5 26.63 -2.57 9.22
CA GLY A 5 26.25 -2.71 7.82
C GLY A 5 24.74 -2.99 7.70
N PRO A 6 24.16 -2.80 6.51
CA PRO A 6 22.73 -2.96 6.34
C PRO A 6 22.34 -4.44 6.59
N ILE A 7 21.22 -4.66 7.29
CA ILE A 7 20.77 -6.01 7.69
C ILE A 7 20.20 -6.70 6.46
N HIS A 8 20.64 -7.95 6.22
CA HIS A 8 20.12 -8.77 5.12
C HIS A 8 18.59 -8.83 5.10
N GLY A 9 18.02 -8.47 3.95
CA GLY A 9 16.59 -8.43 3.72
C GLY A 9 15.92 -7.19 4.32
N GLU A 10 16.66 -6.14 4.66
CA GLU A 10 16.14 -4.82 5.04
C GLU A 10 16.76 -3.68 4.21
N GLU A 11 17.66 -3.99 3.27
CA GLU A 11 18.43 -3.00 2.53
C GLU A 11 17.62 -2.31 1.42
N PHE A 12 17.92 -1.03 1.20
CA PHE A 12 17.59 -0.33 -0.04
C PHE A 12 18.84 -0.31 -0.91
N ILE A 13 18.69 -0.76 -2.15
CA ILE A 13 19.78 -0.81 -3.13
C ILE A 13 19.69 0.44 -3.99
N ASP A 14 20.80 1.16 -4.13
CA ASP A 14 20.87 2.29 -5.05
C ASP A 14 20.65 1.82 -6.49
N ASP A 15 19.71 2.45 -7.18
CA ASP A 15 19.45 2.15 -8.58
C ASP A 15 20.49 2.83 -9.48
N LEU A 16 21.57 2.11 -9.77
CA LEU A 16 22.64 2.54 -10.68
C LEU A 16 22.39 2.12 -12.14
N ARG A 17 21.23 1.55 -12.46
CA ARG A 17 20.97 0.85 -13.74
C ARG A 17 20.72 1.79 -14.90
N SER A 18 20.53 3.07 -14.65
CA SER A 18 20.21 4.05 -15.68
C SER A 18 21.40 4.96 -16.00
N PRO A 19 22.12 4.75 -17.13
CA PRO A 19 22.94 5.81 -17.72
C PRO A 19 22.09 7.02 -18.17
N VAL A 20 20.76 6.86 -18.19
CA VAL A 20 19.77 7.92 -18.44
C VAL A 20 19.43 8.70 -17.16
N ALA A 21 19.65 8.18 -15.95
CA ALA A 21 19.54 8.98 -14.72
C ALA A 21 20.58 10.10 -14.70
N ALA A 22 21.72 9.93 -15.39
CA ALA A 22 22.67 11.00 -15.66
C ALA A 22 22.21 12.01 -16.75
N LYS A 23 21.11 11.73 -17.48
CA LYS A 23 20.57 12.54 -18.59
C LYS A 23 19.16 13.10 -18.39
N VAL A 24 18.38 12.59 -17.45
CA VAL A 24 17.19 13.30 -16.96
C VAL A 24 17.71 14.48 -16.16
N ASN A 25 17.18 15.69 -16.41
CA ASN A 25 17.44 16.87 -15.59
C ASN A 25 17.06 16.55 -14.13
N GLN A 26 17.99 15.97 -13.37
CA GLN A 26 17.83 15.79 -11.95
C GLN A 26 17.62 17.18 -11.37
N LEU A 27 16.62 17.31 -10.51
CA LEU A 27 16.41 18.56 -9.81
C LEU A 27 17.71 18.92 -9.07
N PRO A 28 18.15 20.19 -9.11
CA PRO A 28 19.32 20.61 -8.35
C PRO A 28 19.22 20.13 -6.89
N PRO A 29 20.32 19.69 -6.25
CA PRO A 29 20.27 19.10 -4.92
C PRO A 29 19.54 19.97 -3.88
N GLU A 30 19.68 21.29 -3.96
CA GLU A 30 18.96 22.23 -3.12
C GLU A 30 17.45 22.16 -3.32
N ARG A 31 16.98 22.07 -4.57
CA ARG A 31 15.56 21.98 -4.90
C ARG A 31 14.99 20.62 -4.51
N HIS A 32 15.75 19.54 -4.72
CA HIS A 32 15.37 18.22 -4.25
C HIS A 32 15.22 18.18 -2.72
N ARG A 33 16.15 18.79 -1.98
CA ARG A 33 16.08 18.88 -0.51
C ARG A 33 14.88 19.69 -0.03
N GLU A 34 14.60 20.81 -0.69
CA GLU A 34 13.44 21.67 -0.40
C GLU A 34 12.12 20.90 -0.58
N LEU A 35 11.95 20.25 -1.73
CA LEU A 35 10.76 19.44 -2.03
C LEU A 35 10.66 18.17 -1.18
N SER A 36 11.79 17.73 -0.61
CA SER A 36 11.86 16.58 0.28
C SER A 36 11.60 16.91 1.75
N GLN A 37 11.21 18.15 2.10
CA GLN A 37 10.86 18.47 3.47
C GLN A 37 9.53 17.82 3.89
N ILE A 38 9.54 17.15 5.05
CA ILE A 38 8.33 16.57 5.65
C ILE A 38 7.57 17.66 6.40
N ASP A 39 6.33 17.92 5.98
CA ASP A 39 5.39 18.82 6.65
C ASP A 39 4.40 18.01 7.51
N THR A 40 4.66 18.00 8.82
CA THR A 40 3.85 17.28 9.81
C THR A 40 2.39 17.74 9.83
N TRP A 41 2.11 19.03 9.63
CA TRP A 41 0.75 19.54 9.73
C TRP A 41 -0.09 19.15 8.53
N ARG A 42 0.51 19.16 7.33
CA ARG A 42 -0.13 18.60 6.13
C ARG A 42 -0.41 17.12 6.30
N ALA A 43 0.52 16.35 6.87
CA ALA A 43 0.32 14.93 7.15
C ALA A 43 -0.83 14.70 8.15
N ILE A 44 -0.89 15.47 9.24
CA ILE A 44 -2.01 15.42 10.21
C ILE A 44 -3.33 15.74 9.51
N ALA A 45 -3.40 16.84 8.75
CA ALA A 45 -4.60 17.25 8.05
C ALA A 45 -5.06 16.18 7.04
N ALA A 46 -4.14 15.54 6.32
CA ALA A 46 -4.45 14.47 5.39
C ALA A 46 -5.00 13.23 6.10
N VAL A 47 -4.37 12.80 7.21
CA VAL A 47 -4.83 11.64 7.99
C VAL A 47 -6.19 11.90 8.63
N VAL A 48 -6.32 13.00 9.38
CA VAL A 48 -7.56 13.37 10.09
C VAL A 48 -8.68 13.63 9.08
N GLY A 49 -8.43 14.42 8.04
CA GLY A 49 -9.44 14.72 7.02
C GLY A 49 -9.93 13.47 6.29
N THR A 50 -9.03 12.54 5.96
CA THR A 50 -9.39 11.26 5.33
C THR A 50 -10.24 10.40 6.26
N MET A 51 -9.83 10.24 7.53
CA MET A 51 -10.56 9.46 8.51
C MET A 51 -11.92 10.06 8.87
N SER A 52 -11.98 11.37 9.13
CA SER A 52 -13.23 12.07 9.43
C SER A 52 -14.21 12.00 8.26
N THR A 53 -13.74 12.14 7.01
CA THR A 53 -14.60 11.97 5.84
C THR A 53 -15.13 10.54 5.74
N LEU A 54 -14.26 9.54 5.95
CA LEU A 54 -14.65 8.13 5.90
C LEU A 54 -15.71 7.81 6.97
N ILE A 55 -15.42 8.12 8.23
CA ILE A 55 -16.31 7.86 9.37
C ILE A 55 -17.63 8.62 9.22
N GLY A 56 -17.58 9.91 8.87
CA GLY A 56 -18.77 10.74 8.67
C GLY A 56 -19.65 10.23 7.54
N THR A 57 -19.05 9.79 6.43
CA THR A 57 -19.78 9.20 5.29
C THR A 57 -20.50 7.92 5.71
N ILE A 58 -19.83 7.03 6.45
CA ILE A 58 -20.43 5.79 6.94
C ILE A 58 -21.58 6.10 7.91
N ALA A 59 -21.36 7.01 8.87
CA ALA A 59 -22.38 7.40 9.85
C ALA A 59 -23.63 7.98 9.17
N ILE A 60 -23.46 8.90 8.21
CA ILE A 60 -24.59 9.49 7.47
C ILE A 60 -25.32 8.42 6.66
N ALA A 61 -24.61 7.52 5.97
CA ALA A 61 -25.23 6.45 5.19
C ALA A 61 -26.08 5.51 6.07
N LEU A 62 -25.59 5.19 7.27
CA LEU A 62 -26.32 4.36 8.24
C LEU A 62 -27.52 5.08 8.85
N LEU A 63 -27.41 6.37 9.16
CA LEU A 63 -28.50 7.16 9.75
C LEU A 63 -29.64 7.43 8.75
N VAL A 64 -29.31 7.74 7.50
CA VAL A 64 -30.31 8.08 6.47
C VAL A 64 -30.91 6.81 5.84
N TRP A 65 -30.09 5.76 5.67
CA TRP A 65 -30.48 4.47 5.10
C TRP A 65 -31.31 4.57 3.80
N ASN A 66 -30.84 5.41 2.87
CA ASN A 66 -31.46 5.60 1.56
C ASN A 66 -30.55 5.05 0.45
N PRO A 67 -31.07 4.30 -0.55
CA PRO A 67 -30.25 3.68 -1.58
C PRO A 67 -29.34 4.65 -2.36
N ILE A 68 -29.81 5.87 -2.65
CA ILE A 68 -29.02 6.88 -3.36
C ILE A 68 -27.83 7.32 -2.50
N PHE A 69 -28.08 7.59 -1.21
CA PHE A 69 -27.02 7.95 -0.26
C PHE A 69 -26.04 6.81 -0.03
N VAL A 70 -26.49 5.56 -0.02
CA VAL A 70 -25.63 4.38 0.08
C VAL A 70 -24.70 4.30 -1.14
N VAL A 71 -25.21 4.49 -2.36
CA VAL A 71 -24.36 4.47 -3.57
C VAL A 71 -23.32 5.60 -3.54
N ILE A 72 -23.73 6.81 -3.16
CA ILE A 72 -22.81 7.95 -3.02
C ILE A 72 -21.75 7.65 -1.96
N ALA A 73 -22.16 7.08 -0.82
CA ALA A 73 -21.26 6.69 0.25
C ALA A 73 -20.22 5.67 -0.22
N ILE A 74 -20.62 4.65 -0.98
CA ILE A 74 -19.69 3.65 -1.55
C ILE A 74 -18.60 4.32 -2.39
N ILE A 75 -18.98 5.30 -3.25
CA ILE A 75 -18.02 6.03 -4.09
C ILE A 75 -17.05 6.82 -3.21
N ILE A 76 -17.56 7.58 -2.23
CA ILE A 76 -16.73 8.39 -1.33
C ILE A 76 -15.78 7.49 -0.52
N ILE A 77 -16.30 6.40 0.05
CA ILE A 77 -15.52 5.40 0.80
C ILE A 77 -14.38 4.87 -0.07
N GLY A 78 -14.65 4.47 -1.31
CA GLY A 78 -13.61 3.99 -2.23
C GLY A 78 -12.49 5.00 -2.44
N THR A 79 -12.82 6.29 -2.63
CA THR A 79 -11.80 7.34 -2.75
C THR A 79 -10.99 7.54 -1.46
N ARG A 80 -11.63 7.40 -0.28
CA ARG A 80 -10.94 7.54 1.00
C ARG A 80 -10.06 6.33 1.30
N GLN A 81 -10.48 5.12 0.95
CA GLN A 81 -9.65 3.92 1.02
C GLN A 81 -8.40 4.06 0.15
N HIS A 82 -8.52 4.59 -1.06
CA HIS A 82 -7.35 4.89 -1.88
C HIS A 82 -6.41 5.89 -1.21
N ALA A 83 -6.94 6.99 -0.66
CA ALA A 83 -6.13 7.98 0.07
C ALA A 83 -5.42 7.38 1.29
N LEU A 84 -6.07 6.46 2.03
CA LEU A 84 -5.44 5.74 3.14
C LEU A 84 -4.28 4.85 2.69
N ILE A 85 -4.40 4.18 1.54
CA ILE A 85 -3.30 3.38 0.97
C ILE A 85 -2.13 4.29 0.58
N VAL A 86 -2.38 5.48 0.02
CA VAL A 86 -1.33 6.47 -0.28
C VAL A 86 -0.63 6.94 1.01
N LEU A 87 -1.38 7.22 2.08
CA LEU A 87 -0.80 7.56 3.38
C LEU A 87 0.04 6.41 3.96
N ALA A 88 -0.43 5.17 3.83
CA ALA A 88 0.32 3.98 4.25
C ALA A 88 1.59 3.76 3.40
N HIS A 89 1.57 4.13 2.12
CA HIS A 89 2.73 4.15 1.24
C HIS A 89 3.78 5.17 1.72
N ASP A 90 3.40 6.40 1.99
CA ASP A 90 4.36 7.41 2.46
C ASP A 90 4.94 7.04 3.84
N ALA A 91 4.11 6.44 4.69
CA ALA A 91 4.55 5.89 5.98
C ALA A 91 5.53 4.71 5.82
N THR A 92 5.34 3.87 4.78
CA THR A 92 6.25 2.77 4.43
C THR A 92 7.65 3.27 4.10
N HIS A 93 7.76 4.47 3.53
CA HIS A 93 9.03 5.15 3.25
C HIS A 93 9.56 5.96 4.42
N TYR A 94 8.85 6.04 5.54
CA TYR A 94 9.13 6.96 6.65
C TYR A 94 9.12 8.44 6.21
N ARG A 95 8.25 8.77 5.26
CA ARG A 95 8.12 10.10 4.65
C ARG A 95 6.84 10.83 5.03
N LEU A 96 5.93 10.17 5.76
CA LEU A 96 4.69 10.78 6.24
C LEU A 96 4.92 11.69 7.46
N PHE A 97 5.75 11.25 8.40
CA PHE A 97 6.08 12.00 9.62
C PHE A 97 7.58 12.02 9.91
N LYS A 98 8.07 13.08 10.58
CA LYS A 98 9.49 13.16 10.99
C LYS A 98 9.88 12.04 11.98
N PRO A 99 9.10 11.74 13.05
CA PRO A 99 9.40 10.62 13.92
C PRO A 99 9.08 9.29 13.25
N ARG A 100 10.06 8.38 13.16
CA ARG A 100 9.91 7.09 12.48
C ARG A 100 8.80 6.22 13.08
N TRP A 101 8.72 6.17 14.41
CA TRP A 101 7.70 5.37 15.11
C TRP A 101 6.27 5.79 14.77
N LEU A 102 6.04 7.09 14.47
CA LEU A 102 4.73 7.60 14.11
C LEU A 102 4.29 7.10 12.72
N ASN A 103 5.24 6.93 11.80
CA ASN A 103 4.96 6.31 10.50
C ASN A 103 4.58 4.84 10.69
N ASP A 104 5.24 4.12 11.58
CA ASP A 104 4.89 2.72 11.87
C ASP A 104 3.49 2.62 12.47
N LEU A 105 3.15 3.47 13.45
CA LEU A 105 1.84 3.49 14.07
C LEU A 105 0.73 3.90 13.09
N ILE A 106 0.86 5.07 12.46
CA ILE A 106 -0.18 5.63 11.58
C ILE A 106 -0.29 4.84 10.29
N GLY A 107 0.83 4.39 9.71
CA GLY A 107 0.82 3.55 8.52
C GLY A 107 0.10 2.23 8.75
N ARG A 108 0.30 1.58 9.91
CA ARG A 108 -0.44 0.36 10.28
C ARG A 108 -1.92 0.63 10.45
N MET A 109 -2.29 1.74 11.09
CA MET A 109 -3.69 2.15 11.21
C MET A 109 -4.34 2.40 9.84
N CYS A 110 -3.71 3.15 8.95
CA CYS A 110 -4.20 3.39 7.59
C CYS A 110 -4.36 2.09 6.80
N GLY A 111 -3.37 1.19 6.88
CA GLY A 111 -3.43 -0.14 6.31
C GLY A 111 -4.58 -0.98 6.88
N MET A 112 -4.71 -1.04 8.20
CA MET A 112 -5.77 -1.74 8.94
C MET A 112 -7.15 -1.33 8.46
N VAL A 113 -7.45 -0.02 8.43
CA VAL A 113 -8.74 0.50 7.96
C VAL A 113 -8.99 0.17 6.49
N SER A 114 -7.93 0.12 5.68
CA SER A 114 -8.03 -0.23 4.25
C SER A 114 -8.06 -1.73 3.97
N GLY A 115 -7.86 -2.57 4.99
CA GLY A 115 -7.79 -4.04 4.83
C GLY A 115 -6.45 -4.55 4.31
N VAL A 116 -5.37 -3.77 4.42
CA VAL A 116 -4.03 -4.15 3.95
C VAL A 116 -3.02 -4.09 5.09
N SER A 117 -2.21 -5.14 5.24
CA SER A 117 -1.08 -5.10 6.17
C SER A 117 0.00 -4.14 5.67
N MET A 118 0.22 -3.03 6.37
CA MET A 118 1.27 -2.08 6.03
C MET A 118 2.66 -2.72 6.16
N CYS A 119 2.86 -3.59 7.15
CA CYS A 119 4.16 -4.28 7.30
C CYS A 119 4.46 -5.22 6.13
N SER A 120 3.45 -5.90 5.60
CA SER A 120 3.59 -6.72 4.40
C SER A 120 3.88 -5.88 3.18
N TYR A 121 3.10 -4.80 3.03
CA TYR A 121 3.28 -3.85 1.94
C TYR A 121 4.68 -3.25 1.95
N ARG A 122 5.24 -2.91 3.11
CA ARG A 122 6.60 -2.39 3.24
C ARG A 122 7.67 -3.34 2.71
N VAL A 123 7.56 -4.63 2.99
CA VAL A 123 8.50 -5.64 2.48
C VAL A 123 8.39 -5.74 0.96
N ILE A 124 7.16 -5.90 0.45
CA ILE A 124 6.87 -6.01 -0.97
C ILE A 124 7.38 -4.78 -1.72
N HIS A 125 7.04 -3.60 -1.23
CA HIS A 125 7.32 -2.33 -1.88
C HIS A 125 8.82 -2.01 -1.87
N ARG A 126 9.56 -2.38 -0.81
CA ARG A 126 11.02 -2.30 -0.82
C ARG A 126 11.62 -3.16 -1.95
N LEU A 127 11.14 -4.39 -2.11
CA LEU A 127 11.62 -5.27 -3.19
C LEU A 127 11.29 -4.72 -4.58
N HIS A 128 10.10 -4.12 -4.74
CA HIS A 128 9.74 -3.38 -5.96
C HIS A 128 10.74 -2.26 -6.25
N HIS A 129 11.06 -1.39 -5.28
CA HIS A 129 12.06 -0.33 -5.50
C HIS A 129 13.45 -0.86 -5.80
N ASN A 130 13.91 -1.90 -5.08
CA ASN A 130 15.23 -2.51 -5.33
C ASN A 130 15.31 -3.15 -6.73
N HIS A 131 14.22 -3.72 -7.23
CA HIS A 131 14.18 -4.45 -8.50
C HIS A 131 13.34 -3.75 -9.58
N LEU A 132 13.15 -2.44 -9.48
CA LEU A 132 12.22 -1.68 -10.32
C LEU A 132 12.29 -2.06 -11.81
N TYR A 133 11.17 -2.56 -12.36
CA TYR A 133 11.03 -3.04 -13.74
C TYR A 133 11.97 -4.20 -14.17
N GLN A 134 12.61 -4.88 -13.24
CA GLN A 134 13.34 -6.12 -13.50
C GLN A 134 12.43 -7.34 -13.35
N ASP A 135 12.93 -8.51 -13.72
CA ASP A 135 12.18 -9.76 -13.62
C ASP A 135 11.79 -10.10 -12.18
N GLN A 136 12.59 -9.66 -11.19
CA GLN A 136 12.40 -9.88 -9.75
C GLN A 136 11.41 -8.90 -9.11
N ASP A 137 10.97 -7.86 -9.83
CA ASP A 137 10.00 -6.90 -9.33
C ASP A 137 8.66 -7.62 -9.00
N PRO A 138 8.24 -7.65 -7.72
CA PRO A 138 7.04 -8.36 -7.32
C PRO A 138 5.75 -7.75 -7.88
N ASP A 139 5.81 -6.52 -8.41
CA ASP A 139 4.67 -5.77 -8.95
C ASP A 139 4.49 -5.95 -10.46
N ILE A 140 5.48 -6.47 -11.19
CA ILE A 140 5.36 -6.75 -12.64
C ILE A 140 4.10 -7.57 -12.98
N PRO A 141 3.71 -8.61 -12.22
CA PRO A 141 2.47 -9.34 -12.51
C PRO A 141 1.19 -8.50 -12.42
N LEU A 142 1.22 -7.33 -11.76
CA LEU A 142 0.06 -6.44 -11.59
C LEU A 142 -0.19 -5.56 -12.82
N HIS A 143 0.88 -5.15 -13.51
CA HIS A 143 0.84 -4.16 -14.58
C HIS A 143 1.57 -4.59 -15.87
N GLY A 144 2.20 -5.76 -15.86
CA GLY A 144 2.88 -6.34 -17.00
C GLY A 144 1.92 -6.60 -18.16
N GLY A 145 2.40 -6.35 -19.38
CA GLY A 145 1.71 -6.68 -20.61
C GLY A 145 0.69 -5.63 -21.09
N TYR A 146 0.57 -4.45 -20.48
CA TYR A 146 -0.17 -3.34 -21.09
C TYR A 146 0.60 -2.70 -22.26
N PRO A 147 -0.10 -2.07 -23.22
CA PRO A 147 -1.56 -2.00 -23.37
C PRO A 147 -2.20 -3.28 -23.96
N ARG A 148 -3.41 -3.66 -23.51
CA ARG A 148 -4.12 -4.91 -23.90
C ARG A 148 -5.47 -4.69 -24.61
N GLY A 149 -5.74 -3.45 -25.02
CA GLY A 149 -6.97 -3.05 -25.70
C GLY A 149 -8.14 -2.69 -24.77
N ARG A 150 -9.15 -2.01 -25.33
CA ARG A 150 -10.30 -1.45 -24.58
C ARG A 150 -11.21 -2.52 -23.98
N THR A 151 -11.39 -3.65 -24.67
CA THR A 151 -12.22 -4.77 -24.20
C THR A 151 -11.62 -5.43 -22.96
N TYR A 152 -10.30 -5.60 -22.92
CA TYR A 152 -9.58 -6.09 -21.75
C TYR A 152 -9.73 -5.13 -20.56
N LEU A 153 -9.54 -3.83 -20.79
CA LEU A 153 -9.71 -2.79 -19.77
C LEU A 153 -11.12 -2.81 -19.18
N ALA A 154 -12.16 -2.83 -20.03
CA ALA A 154 -13.55 -2.87 -19.57
C ALA A 154 -13.85 -4.12 -18.71
N LYS A 155 -13.38 -5.30 -19.13
CA LYS A 155 -13.52 -6.55 -18.35
C LYS A 155 -12.79 -6.45 -17.01
N LYS A 156 -11.60 -5.85 -16.97
CA LYS A 156 -10.84 -5.67 -15.74
C LYS A 156 -11.59 -4.75 -14.77
N LEU A 157 -12.02 -3.58 -15.24
CA LEU A 157 -12.77 -2.61 -14.43
C LEU A 157 -14.08 -3.18 -13.89
N LEU A 158 -14.83 -3.94 -14.70
CA LEU A 158 -16.06 -4.60 -14.24
C LEU A 158 -15.77 -5.63 -13.15
N ARG A 159 -14.68 -6.39 -13.29
CA ARG A 159 -14.26 -7.39 -12.30
C ARG A 159 -13.83 -6.76 -10.99
N ASP A 160 -13.17 -5.60 -11.06
CA ASP A 160 -12.81 -4.78 -9.90
C ASP A 160 -14.06 -4.20 -9.21
N LEU A 161 -15.01 -3.67 -10.00
CA LEU A 161 -16.27 -3.11 -9.48
C LEU A 161 -17.13 -4.17 -8.77
N CYS A 162 -17.16 -5.40 -9.29
CA CYS A 162 -17.85 -6.53 -8.66
C CYS A 162 -17.07 -7.15 -7.49
N GLY A 163 -15.88 -6.65 -7.14
CA GLY A 163 -15.07 -7.13 -6.03
C GLY A 163 -14.37 -8.47 -6.25
N PHE A 164 -14.47 -9.08 -7.44
CA PHE A 164 -13.88 -10.39 -7.71
C PHE A 164 -12.34 -10.39 -7.66
N THR A 165 -11.71 -9.24 -7.80
CA THR A 165 -10.25 -9.10 -7.65
C THR A 165 -9.81 -8.97 -6.20
N ALA A 166 -10.71 -8.62 -5.26
CA ALA A 166 -10.37 -8.46 -3.85
C ALA A 166 -9.72 -9.71 -3.26
N TRP A 167 -10.26 -10.90 -3.56
CA TRP A 167 -9.67 -12.17 -3.11
C TRP A 167 -8.22 -12.34 -3.56
N LYS A 168 -7.89 -11.97 -4.81
CA LYS A 168 -6.51 -12.06 -5.31
C LYS A 168 -5.58 -11.10 -4.57
N THR A 169 -6.05 -9.88 -4.30
CA THR A 169 -5.32 -8.89 -3.51
C THR A 169 -5.06 -9.40 -2.10
N TYR A 170 -6.07 -9.94 -1.42
CA TYR A 170 -5.89 -10.55 -0.10
C TYR A 170 -4.93 -11.74 -0.16
N ALA A 171 -5.11 -12.68 -1.08
CA ALA A 171 -4.21 -13.83 -1.22
C ALA A 171 -2.75 -13.37 -1.38
N TYR A 172 -2.50 -12.38 -2.24
CA TYR A 172 -1.18 -11.78 -2.43
C TYR A 172 -0.62 -11.18 -1.12
N PHE A 173 -1.39 -10.34 -0.43
CA PHE A 173 -0.98 -9.78 0.86
C PHE A 173 -0.88 -10.82 1.98
N PHE A 174 -1.47 -12.01 1.83
CA PHE A 174 -1.31 -13.15 2.72
C PHE A 174 -0.13 -14.07 2.32
N GLY A 175 0.62 -13.73 1.28
CA GLY A 175 1.85 -14.41 0.88
C GLY A 175 1.70 -15.37 -0.30
N ALA A 176 0.56 -15.34 -1.00
CA ALA A 176 0.48 -16.00 -2.30
C ALA A 176 1.52 -15.38 -3.25
N PRO A 177 2.29 -16.19 -3.98
CA PRO A 177 3.32 -15.68 -4.86
C PRO A 177 2.72 -14.86 -6.01
N SER A 178 3.42 -13.80 -6.41
CA SER A 178 3.16 -13.16 -7.70
C SER A 178 4.01 -13.85 -8.77
N ILE A 179 3.39 -14.20 -9.90
CA ILE A 179 4.04 -14.94 -10.98
C ILE A 179 4.26 -13.99 -12.16
N ASN A 180 5.51 -13.73 -12.49
CA ASN A 180 5.90 -13.04 -13.70
C ASN A 180 5.87 -14.06 -14.86
N THR A 181 4.82 -14.05 -15.66
CA THR A 181 4.64 -15.01 -16.76
C THR A 181 5.66 -14.82 -17.89
N THR A 182 6.30 -13.66 -17.98
CA THR A 182 7.30 -13.38 -19.01
C THR A 182 8.64 -14.04 -18.69
N SER A 183 9.07 -13.98 -17.42
CA SER A 183 10.33 -14.58 -16.95
C SER A 183 10.15 -15.96 -16.30
N ASN A 184 8.90 -16.42 -16.15
CA ASN A 184 8.52 -17.61 -15.40
C ASN A 184 9.06 -17.63 -13.95
N GLN A 185 9.23 -16.44 -13.36
CA GLN A 185 9.67 -16.27 -11.98
C GLN A 185 8.48 -16.13 -11.04
N SER A 186 8.57 -16.79 -9.87
CA SER A 186 7.61 -16.66 -8.77
C SER A 186 8.28 -15.92 -7.63
N SER A 187 7.78 -14.75 -7.26
CA SER A 187 8.30 -14.01 -6.11
C SER A 187 7.55 -14.40 -4.83
N ARG A 188 8.29 -14.60 -3.73
CA ARG A 188 7.75 -14.73 -2.38
C ARG A 188 8.36 -13.64 -1.50
N PRO A 189 7.81 -12.42 -1.51
CA PRO A 189 8.44 -11.25 -0.88
C PRO A 189 8.81 -11.42 0.60
N LEU A 190 8.07 -12.23 1.35
CA LEU A 190 8.39 -12.50 2.76
C LEU A 190 9.54 -13.49 2.97
N ASP A 191 9.95 -14.24 1.95
CA ASP A 191 11.09 -15.14 2.05
C ASP A 191 12.41 -14.34 1.92
N ASP A 192 12.39 -13.25 1.16
CA ASP A 192 13.52 -12.30 0.97
C ASP A 192 13.42 -11.08 1.91
N THR A 193 13.35 -11.33 3.22
CA THR A 193 13.31 -10.27 4.24
C THR A 193 13.83 -10.78 5.57
N SER A 194 14.23 -9.87 6.45
CA SER A 194 14.72 -10.24 7.78
C SER A 194 13.65 -10.97 8.60
N SER A 195 14.08 -11.82 9.55
CA SER A 195 13.16 -12.54 10.46
C SER A 195 12.23 -11.58 11.22
N ARG A 196 12.75 -10.43 11.63
CA ARG A 196 12.02 -9.36 12.32
C ARG A 196 10.91 -8.76 11.44
N LEU A 197 11.22 -8.35 10.21
CA LEU A 197 10.23 -7.80 9.28
C LEU A 197 9.20 -8.85 8.88
N ARG A 198 9.63 -10.10 8.66
CA ARG A 198 8.75 -11.24 8.38
C ARG A 198 7.74 -11.46 9.51
N GLN A 199 8.19 -11.49 10.77
CA GLN A 199 7.32 -11.65 11.92
C GLN A 199 6.35 -10.47 12.05
N SER A 200 6.85 -9.23 11.87
CA SER A 200 6.01 -8.03 11.90
C SER A 200 4.93 -8.06 10.82
N ALA A 201 5.26 -8.49 9.59
CA ALA A 201 4.30 -8.63 8.51
C ALA A 201 3.23 -9.69 8.81
N ARG A 202 3.64 -10.86 9.31
CA ARG A 202 2.70 -11.94 9.69
C ARG A 202 1.75 -11.50 10.81
N HIS A 203 2.27 -10.87 11.86
CA HIS A 203 1.47 -10.38 12.97
C HIS A 203 0.46 -9.32 12.52
N ASP A 204 0.92 -8.32 11.76
CA ASP A 204 0.09 -7.23 11.25
C ASP A 204 -1.04 -7.73 10.34
N ARG A 205 -0.82 -8.76 9.50
CA ARG A 205 -1.88 -9.40 8.70
C ARG A 205 -3.01 -9.97 9.55
N TYR A 206 -2.68 -10.68 10.63
CA TYR A 206 -3.68 -11.28 11.50
C TYR A 206 -4.44 -10.22 12.31
N LEU A 207 -3.78 -9.13 12.70
CA LEU A 207 -4.46 -7.99 13.30
C LEU A 207 -5.46 -7.36 12.32
N VAL A 208 -5.06 -7.16 11.06
CA VAL A 208 -5.96 -6.66 10.00
C VAL A 208 -7.15 -7.59 9.82
N ALA A 209 -6.92 -8.90 9.69
CA ALA A 209 -8.00 -9.87 9.56
C ALA A 209 -8.95 -9.85 10.77
N GLY A 210 -8.38 -9.87 11.98
CA GLY A 210 -9.14 -9.83 13.22
C GLY A 210 -9.98 -8.56 13.35
N PHE A 211 -9.43 -7.40 12.96
CA PHE A 211 -10.16 -6.13 12.95
C PHE A 211 -11.38 -6.18 12.03
N HIS A 212 -11.20 -6.63 10.78
CA HIS A 212 -12.30 -6.69 9.80
C HIS A 212 -13.34 -7.76 10.16
N LEU A 213 -12.92 -8.92 10.67
CA LEU A 213 -13.84 -9.95 11.17
C LEU A 213 -14.65 -9.42 12.37
N THR A 214 -13.99 -8.74 13.31
CA THR A 214 -14.67 -8.14 14.47
C THR A 214 -15.68 -7.08 14.04
N ALA A 215 -15.28 -6.19 13.13
CA ALA A 215 -16.16 -5.15 12.58
C ALA A 215 -17.39 -5.76 11.89
N LEU A 216 -17.20 -6.82 11.09
CA LEU A 216 -18.30 -7.53 10.45
C LEU A 216 -19.23 -8.19 11.48
N THR A 217 -18.68 -8.90 12.47
CA THR A 217 -19.49 -9.53 13.53
C THR A 217 -20.28 -8.51 14.34
N ALA A 218 -19.69 -7.36 14.66
CA ALA A 218 -20.36 -6.29 15.36
C ALA A 218 -21.48 -5.69 14.51
N ALA A 219 -21.27 -5.50 13.21
CA ALA A 219 -22.29 -4.99 12.30
C ALA A 219 -23.48 -5.94 12.12
N LEU A 220 -23.27 -7.26 12.22
CA LEU A 220 -24.32 -8.27 12.13
C LEU A 220 -25.07 -8.51 13.45
N ALA A 221 -24.55 -8.00 14.57
CA ALA A 221 -25.13 -8.16 15.90
C ALA A 221 -26.11 -7.04 16.28
N ILE A 222 -26.27 -6.03 15.43
CA ILE A 222 -27.16 -4.87 15.58
C ILE A 222 -28.33 -5.04 14.60
#